data_AF-A0A358EKB5-F1
#
_entry.id   AF-A0A358EKB5-F1
#
_cell.length_a   1.000
_cell.length_b   1.000
_cell.length_c   1.000
_cell.angle_alpha   90.00
_cell.angle_beta   90.00
_cell.angle_gamma   90.00
#
_symmetry.space_group_name_H-M   'P 1'
#
loop_
_entity.id
_entity.type
_entity.pdbx_description
1 polymer ?
#
loop_
_entity_poly.entity_id
_entity_poly.type
_entity_poly.pdbx_seq_one_letter_code
_entity_poly.pdbx_strand_id
1 'polypeptide(L)'
;MNYRIIITLAFVFGSTLWFWSATPTSNAKFLSPAEAIKKMTVPEGFEVTAFVAEPDIGECIAFCFDDRGRLWTLENFNYQTRRAHSEDQRNRIQIFEDVNGDGVFDTKKLFTDKLTF
;
A
#
# COMPACT_ATOMS: atom_id res chain seq x y z
N MET A 1 42.71 -18.00 39.95
CA MET A 1 42.72 -17.48 38.57
C MET A 1 41.60 -18.19 37.82
N ASN A 2 40.34 -17.73 37.86
CA ASN A 2 39.74 -16.61 37.11
C ASN A 2 40.25 -16.64 35.65
N TYR A 3 39.39 -16.79 34.62
CA TYR A 3 38.31 -15.87 34.25
C TYR A 3 37.10 -16.56 33.60
N ARG A 4 35.89 -16.09 33.96
CA ARG A 4 34.63 -16.31 33.22
C ARG A 4 34.58 -15.28 32.10
N ILE A 5 34.50 -15.72 30.84
CA ILE A 5 34.27 -14.84 29.70
C ILE A 5 32.76 -14.62 29.59
N ILE A 6 32.31 -13.43 29.99
CA ILE A 6 30.95 -12.95 29.71
C ILE A 6 31.02 -12.25 28.36
N ILE A 7 30.47 -12.87 27.30
CA ILE A 7 30.25 -12.20 26.02
C ILE A 7 28.94 -11.42 26.16
N THR A 8 29.04 -10.13 26.48
CA THR A 8 27.92 -9.20 26.34
C THR A 8 27.76 -8.89 24.86
N LEU A 9 26.76 -9.50 24.20
CA LEU A 9 26.37 -9.16 22.85
C LEU A 9 25.67 -7.78 22.89
N ALA A 10 26.42 -6.72 22.62
CA ALA A 10 25.84 -5.38 22.45
C ALA A 10 25.06 -5.35 21.14
N PHE A 11 23.73 -5.30 21.22
CA PHE A 11 22.84 -5.01 20.09
C PHE A 11 23.12 -3.58 19.60
N VAL A 12 23.95 -3.43 18.57
CA VAL A 12 24.00 -2.22 17.75
C VAL A 12 22.99 -2.41 16.61
N PHE A 13 21.70 -2.34 16.95
CA PHE A 13 20.61 -2.23 15.98
C PHE A 13 20.07 -0.80 16.05
N GLY A 14 20.73 0.12 15.35
CA GLY A 14 20.25 1.49 15.35
C GLY A 14 21.21 2.47 14.73
N SER A 15 21.41 2.40 13.41
CA SER A 15 21.83 3.58 12.64
C SER A 15 21.89 3.40 11.11
N THR A 16 21.72 2.19 10.55
CA THR A 16 21.87 2.00 9.09
C THR A 16 20.57 1.95 8.28
N LEU A 17 19.40 2.15 8.90
CA LEU A 17 18.10 2.15 8.20
C LEU A 17 17.70 3.51 7.60
N TRP A 18 18.49 4.57 7.77
CA TRP A 18 18.14 5.93 7.35
C TRP A 18 18.62 6.32 5.94
N PHE A 19 19.32 5.45 5.22
CA PHE A 19 19.91 5.78 3.92
C PHE A 19 19.11 5.33 2.69
N TRP A 20 17.89 4.81 2.89
CA TRP A 20 17.06 4.34 1.78
C TRP A 20 15.63 4.87 1.82
N SER A 21 15.45 6.12 2.25
CA SER A 21 14.26 6.88 1.88
C SER A 21 14.61 7.77 0.69
N ALA A 22 13.86 7.62 -0.42
CA ALA A 22 13.97 8.53 -1.54
C ALA A 22 13.65 9.97 -1.07
N THR A 23 14.39 10.96 -1.56
CA THR A 23 14.09 12.36 -1.28
C THR A 23 12.68 12.68 -1.80
N PRO A 24 11.77 13.22 -0.96
CA PRO A 24 10.44 13.59 -1.41
C PRO A 24 10.52 14.54 -2.60
N THR A 25 9.84 14.22 -3.69
CA THR A 25 9.75 15.07 -4.89
C THR A 25 8.81 16.25 -4.70
N SER A 26 8.06 16.27 -3.58
CA SER A 26 7.11 17.32 -3.21
C SER A 26 7.05 17.49 -1.70
N ASN A 27 6.76 18.72 -1.25
CA ASN A 27 6.45 19.05 0.15
C ASN A 27 4.97 18.79 0.51
N ALA A 28 4.23 18.08 -0.35
CA ALA A 28 2.85 17.72 -0.09
C ALA A 28 2.76 16.83 1.16
N LYS A 29 1.83 17.16 2.06
CA LYS A 29 1.55 16.33 3.24
C LYS A 29 0.84 15.05 2.79
N PHE A 30 1.37 13.89 3.18
CA PHE A 30 0.64 12.62 3.08
C PHE A 30 -0.60 12.68 4.00
N LEU A 31 -1.77 12.44 3.42
CA LEU A 31 -3.04 12.48 4.14
C LEU A 31 -3.48 11.06 4.45
N SER A 32 -4.00 10.84 5.65
CA SER A 32 -4.83 9.65 5.91
C SER A 32 -6.08 9.67 5.02
N PRO A 33 -6.74 8.52 4.76
CA PRO A 33 -7.98 8.48 3.98
C PRO A 33 -9.05 9.44 4.51
N ALA A 34 -9.23 9.50 5.83
CA ALA A 34 -10.18 10.42 6.47
C ALA A 34 -9.81 11.91 6.28
N GLU A 35 -8.52 12.25 6.30
CA GLU A 35 -8.07 13.63 5.99
C GLU A 35 -8.24 13.95 4.50
N ALA A 36 -8.02 12.99 3.60
CA ALA A 36 -8.21 13.17 2.17
C ALA A 36 -9.68 13.42 1.82
N ILE A 37 -10.60 12.60 2.34
CA ILE A 37 -12.05 12.75 2.17
C ILE A 37 -12.52 14.13 2.64
N LYS A 38 -12.06 14.59 3.82
CA LYS A 38 -12.39 15.92 4.36
C LYS A 38 -11.95 17.08 3.46
N LYS A 39 -10.99 16.87 2.56
CA LYS A 39 -10.52 17.88 1.61
C LYS A 39 -11.15 17.77 0.22
N MET A 40 -11.96 16.75 -0.04
CA MET A 40 -12.64 16.60 -1.33
C MET A 40 -13.80 17.59 -1.44
N THR A 41 -14.00 18.14 -2.64
CA THR A 41 -15.24 18.84 -2.98
C THR A 41 -16.26 17.82 -3.46
N VAL A 42 -17.34 17.64 -2.70
CA VAL A 42 -18.37 16.62 -2.96
C VAL A 42 -19.66 17.33 -3.40
N PRO A 43 -20.30 16.91 -4.50
CA PRO A 43 -21.58 17.47 -4.91
C PRO A 43 -22.68 17.23 -3.86
N GLU A 44 -23.68 18.11 -3.84
CA GLU A 44 -24.83 17.96 -2.95
C GLU A 44 -25.56 16.62 -3.19
N GLY A 45 -25.90 15.92 -2.12
CA GLY A 45 -26.56 14.61 -2.17
C GLY A 45 -25.61 13.41 -2.33
N PHE A 46 -24.29 13.63 -2.37
CA PHE A 46 -23.29 12.56 -2.43
C PHE A 46 -22.50 12.44 -1.12
N GLU A 47 -22.03 11.22 -0.84
CA GLU A 47 -21.11 10.90 0.25
C GLU A 47 -19.88 10.19 -0.32
N VAL A 48 -18.73 10.37 0.33
CA VAL A 48 -17.49 9.68 -0.02
C VAL A 48 -16.96 8.93 1.21
N THR A 49 -16.72 7.64 1.05
CA THR A 49 -16.11 6.76 2.05
C THR A 49 -14.84 6.12 1.50
N ALA A 50 -13.96 5.67 2.39
CA ALA A 50 -12.76 4.93 2.00
C ALA A 50 -13.03 3.43 2.10
N PHE A 51 -13.16 2.76 0.96
CA PHE A 51 -13.40 1.32 0.92
C PHE A 51 -12.16 0.50 1.29
N VAL A 52 -10.99 0.88 0.76
CA VAL A 52 -9.67 0.28 1.03
C VAL A 52 -8.60 1.36 0.92
N ALA A 53 -7.51 1.26 1.69
CA ALA A 53 -6.40 2.21 1.70
C ALA A 53 -5.06 1.51 2.01
N GLU A 54 -3.95 2.25 1.97
CA GLU A 54 -2.66 1.75 2.43
C GLU A 54 -2.75 1.29 3.90
N PRO A 55 -2.10 0.17 4.27
CA PRO A 55 -1.12 -0.60 3.49
C PRO A 55 -1.71 -1.74 2.63
N ASP A 56 -3.04 -1.86 2.56
CA ASP A 56 -3.69 -3.01 1.93
C ASP A 56 -3.71 -2.94 0.39
N ILE A 57 -3.68 -1.72 -0.16
CA ILE A 57 -3.58 -1.42 -1.59
C ILE A 57 -2.44 -0.41 -1.81
N GLY A 58 -1.80 -0.40 -2.98
CA GLY A 58 -0.84 0.63 -3.38
C GLY A 58 -0.65 0.70 -4.90
N GLU A 59 -0.41 1.89 -5.44
CA GLU A 59 -0.17 2.10 -6.89
C GLU A 59 -1.26 1.46 -7.79
N CYS A 60 -2.53 1.53 -7.38
CA CYS A 60 -3.65 0.99 -8.15
C CYS A 60 -3.86 1.82 -9.43
N ILE A 61 -3.78 1.16 -10.58
CA ILE A 61 -3.91 1.79 -11.91
C ILE A 61 -5.23 1.45 -12.60
N ALA A 62 -5.87 0.35 -12.23
CA ALA A 62 -7.15 -0.07 -12.78
C ALA A 62 -7.92 -0.91 -11.76
N PHE A 63 -9.25 -0.88 -11.84
CA PHE A 63 -10.10 -1.74 -11.04
C PHE A 63 -11.41 -2.09 -11.76
N CYS A 64 -12.07 -3.16 -11.31
CA CYS A 64 -13.43 -3.51 -11.71
C CYS A 64 -14.17 -4.23 -10.58
N PHE A 65 -15.48 -4.41 -10.74
CA PHE A 65 -16.30 -5.24 -9.85
C PHE A 65 -16.70 -6.52 -10.57
N ASP A 66 -16.77 -7.63 -9.83
CA ASP A 66 -17.35 -8.87 -10.34
C ASP A 66 -18.85 -8.99 -10.03
N ASP A 67 -19.46 -10.10 -10.47
CA ASP A 67 -20.87 -10.42 -10.27
C ASP A 67 -21.26 -10.64 -8.80
N ARG A 68 -20.27 -10.79 -7.91
CA ARG A 68 -20.45 -10.91 -6.47
C ARG A 68 -20.25 -9.59 -5.74
N GLY A 69 -19.98 -8.49 -6.46
CA GLY A 69 -19.75 -7.18 -5.86
C GLY A 69 -18.36 -7.00 -5.25
N ARG A 70 -17.40 -7.89 -5.53
CA ARG A 70 -16.02 -7.75 -5.02
C ARG A 70 -15.23 -6.78 -5.87
N LEU A 71 -14.37 -5.98 -5.25
CA LEU A 71 -13.46 -5.06 -5.93
C LEU A 71 -12.18 -5.78 -6.35
N TRP A 72 -11.89 -5.78 -7.65
CA TRP A 72 -10.63 -6.27 -8.22
C TRP A 72 -9.74 -5.10 -8.58
N THR A 73 -8.47 -5.11 -8.17
CA THR A 73 -7.51 -4.02 -8.42
C THR A 73 -6.27 -4.53 -9.13
N LEU A 74 -5.72 -3.74 -10.03
CA LEU A 74 -4.40 -3.94 -10.64
C LEU A 74 -3.43 -2.90 -10.08
N GLU A 75 -2.39 -3.37 -9.39
CA GLU A 75 -1.37 -2.54 -8.74
C GLU A 75 -0.06 -2.60 -9.51
N ASN A 76 0.46 -1.42 -9.88
CA ASN A 76 1.64 -1.26 -10.71
C ASN A 76 2.86 -0.84 -9.89
N PHE A 77 3.46 -1.80 -9.19
CA PHE A 77 4.66 -1.54 -8.42
C PHE A 77 5.90 -1.33 -9.29
N ASN A 78 5.98 -1.85 -10.52
CA ASN A 78 7.19 -1.74 -11.33
C ASN A 78 7.37 -0.38 -12.02
N TYR A 79 6.40 0.53 -11.93
CA TYR A 79 6.51 1.89 -12.44
C TYR A 79 7.54 2.71 -11.66
N GLN A 80 8.60 3.20 -12.33
CA GLN A 80 9.63 4.04 -11.71
C GLN A 80 9.54 5.48 -12.19
N THR A 81 9.39 5.67 -13.51
CA THR A 81 9.24 6.99 -14.13
C THR A 81 8.32 6.89 -15.33
N ARG A 82 7.89 8.03 -15.86
CA ARG A 82 7.07 8.10 -17.09
C ARG A 82 7.68 7.38 -18.30
N ARG A 83 8.98 7.06 -18.28
CA ARG A 83 9.70 6.39 -19.37
C ARG A 83 10.35 5.07 -18.95
N ALA A 84 10.21 4.63 -17.70
CA ALA A 84 10.94 3.48 -17.20
C ALA A 84 10.12 2.67 -16.20
N HIS A 85 10.17 1.35 -16.39
CA HIS A 85 9.67 0.34 -15.48
C HIS A 85 10.82 -0.59 -15.09
N SER A 86 10.82 -1.10 -13.87
CA SER A 86 11.72 -2.21 -13.52
C SER A 86 11.26 -3.49 -14.19
N GLU A 87 12.21 -4.40 -14.43
CA GLU A 87 11.94 -5.72 -15.00
C GLU A 87 11.35 -6.71 -13.98
N ASP A 88 11.13 -6.28 -12.73
CA ASP A 88 10.62 -7.14 -11.69
C ASP A 88 9.12 -7.45 -11.89
N GLN A 89 8.80 -8.72 -11.69
CA GLN A 89 7.43 -9.22 -11.73
C GLN A 89 6.78 -9.02 -10.37
N ARG A 90 6.56 -7.75 -10.00
CA ARG A 90 6.01 -7.39 -8.68
C ARG A 90 4.62 -6.76 -8.76
N ASN A 91 4.06 -6.64 -9.96
CA ASN A 91 2.71 -6.13 -10.13
C ASN A 91 1.71 -7.21 -9.75
N ARG A 92 0.59 -6.82 -9.16
CA ARG A 92 -0.36 -7.76 -8.59
C ARG A 92 -1.80 -7.40 -8.88
N ILE A 93 -2.63 -8.44 -8.90
CA ILE A 93 -4.08 -8.31 -8.85
C ILE A 93 -4.55 -8.77 -7.48
N GLN A 94 -5.28 -7.90 -6.79
CA GLN A 94 -5.92 -8.20 -5.51
C GLN A 94 -7.44 -8.11 -5.64
N ILE A 95 -8.13 -8.87 -4.79
CA ILE A 95 -9.58 -8.89 -4.67
C ILE A 95 -9.94 -8.50 -3.25
N PHE A 96 -10.84 -7.54 -3.09
CA PHE A 96 -11.37 -7.06 -1.81
C PHE A 96 -12.88 -7.32 -1.75
N GLU A 97 -13.35 -7.81 -0.60
CA GLU A 97 -14.76 -8.17 -0.37
C GLU A 97 -15.20 -7.59 0.97
N ASP A 98 -16.30 -6.84 0.93
CA ASP A 98 -17.09 -6.41 2.09
C ASP A 98 -18.22 -7.44 2.27
N VAL A 99 -18.18 -8.20 3.36
CA VAL A 99 -19.16 -9.24 3.68
C VAL A 99 -20.29 -8.72 4.56
N ASN A 100 -20.13 -7.54 5.16
CA ASN A 100 -21.05 -7.02 6.16
C ASN A 100 -21.89 -5.83 5.65
N GLY A 101 -21.49 -5.23 4.52
CA GLY A 101 -22.17 -4.13 3.83
C GLY A 101 -21.95 -2.75 4.44
N ASP A 102 -20.92 -2.55 5.26
CA ASP A 102 -20.59 -1.26 5.88
C ASP A 102 -19.80 -0.32 4.97
N GLY A 103 -19.43 -0.79 3.76
CA GLY A 103 -18.67 -0.01 2.79
C GLY A 103 -17.17 0.00 3.06
N VAL A 104 -16.66 -0.92 3.88
CA VAL A 104 -15.23 -1.18 4.13
C VAL A 104 -14.94 -2.64 3.80
N PHE A 105 -13.80 -2.92 3.15
CA PHE A 105 -13.44 -4.31 2.89
C PHE A 105 -13.19 -5.08 4.21
N ASP A 106 -13.67 -6.31 4.28
CA ASP A 106 -13.41 -7.22 5.41
C ASP A 106 -12.31 -8.24 5.07
N THR A 107 -12.28 -8.68 3.81
CA THR A 107 -11.35 -9.71 3.36
C THR A 107 -10.63 -9.27 2.10
N LYS A 108 -9.38 -9.72 1.98
CA LYS A 108 -8.56 -9.52 0.78
C LYS A 108 -7.95 -10.83 0.32
N LYS A 109 -7.81 -11.00 -0.99
CA LYS A 109 -7.19 -12.16 -1.61
C LYS A 109 -6.23 -11.71 -2.71
N LEU A 110 -5.02 -12.25 -2.68
CA LEU A 110 -4.10 -12.17 -3.80
C LEU A 110 -4.56 -13.10 -4.92
N PHE A 111 -4.81 -12.55 -6.11
CA PHE A 111 -5.15 -13.34 -7.29
C PHE A 111 -3.88 -13.78 -8.03
N THR A 112 -2.96 -12.84 -8.28
CA THR A 112 -1.63 -13.09 -8.86
C THR A 112 -0.70 -11.93 -8.53
N ASP A 113 0.61 -12.17 -8.43
CA ASP A 113 1.63 -11.19 -8.06
C ASP A 113 2.88 -11.21 -8.95
N LYS A 114 2.82 -11.92 -10.08
CA LYS A 114 3.96 -12.09 -11.01
C LYS A 114 3.66 -11.46 -12.36
N LEU A 115 3.14 -10.23 -12.33
CA LEU A 115 2.82 -9.47 -13.54
C LEU A 115 3.97 -8.51 -13.88
N THR A 116 4.22 -8.34 -15.18
CA THR A 116 5.28 -7.49 -15.74
C THR A 116 4.80 -6.08 -16.14
N PHE A 117 3.51 -5.78 -16.04
CA PHE A 117 2.88 -4.57 -16.56
C PHE A 117 1.95 -3.92 -15.53
#